data_AF-A0AAU2C7R3-F1
#
_entry.id   AF-A0AAU2C7R3-F1
#
_cell.length_a   1.000
_cell.length_b   1.000
_cell.length_c   1.000
_cell.angle_alpha   90.00
_cell.angle_beta   90.00
_cell.angle_gamma   90.00
#
_symmetry.space_group_name_H-M   'P 1'
#
loop_
_entity.id
_entity.type
_entity.pdbx_description
1 polymer ?
#
loop_
_entity_poly.entity_id
_entity_poly.type
_entity_poly.pdbx_seq_one_letter_code
_entity_poly.pdbx_strand_id
1 'polypeptide(L)'
;MSEATAVRTPVQQALARQTAAAAALPEGEGERIAYEIIEAADKAGKSPQEYIVDYARKLDVKAPREGMKSAFWSFGIPHPDLPQDQVLSSQFLASVWTDMENASVDGSARYLEGTPGGEELGQLHLWDADVYTVLGLNKAQGDALARDAWSALSENYAKATDGEAIVFTGEMVPWSVAYETEMPQLRCTTGPENIHFMYDLPEDVLKGLPSESRQLLSEGWVRSHVHFRAPDENSPPPQKYWTAGYLDVEQLRSLPTPEAQRAAVLEVCARVATLDGVGREADVERLVEEIKVLRPDHEVVLPSVEEQLSQVPTAAPTSEIRTHAPYLPGVTVNARTGPATLESLTLPTTGAATVQAHSFLPGVTPQAKSVVAPNRTDTPTAPPKAPPAPEQSNDTGMGV
;
A
#
# COMPACT_ATOMS: atom_id res chain seq x y z
N MET A 1 2.03 44.47 12.54
CA MET A 1 3.16 43.52 12.58
C MET A 1 2.57 42.13 12.43
N SER A 2 3.14 41.38 11.50
CA SER A 2 2.63 40.14 10.90
C SER A 2 2.28 39.05 11.91
N GLU A 3 1.09 38.48 11.78
CA GLU A 3 0.80 37.13 12.28
C GLU A 3 1.84 36.19 11.66
N ALA A 4 2.71 35.63 12.50
CA ALA A 4 3.58 34.56 12.10
C ALA A 4 2.68 33.40 11.63
N THR A 5 2.61 33.18 10.32
CA THR A 5 1.95 32.02 9.74
C THR A 5 2.67 30.80 10.29
N ALA A 6 2.11 30.15 11.30
CA ALA A 6 2.68 28.93 11.86
C ALA A 6 2.81 27.91 10.73
N VAL A 7 4.03 27.49 10.43
CA VAL A 7 4.29 26.45 9.43
C VAL A 7 3.62 25.18 9.93
N ARG A 8 2.51 24.79 9.29
CA ARG A 8 1.77 23.57 9.64
C ARG A 8 2.63 22.36 9.30
N THR A 9 2.74 21.40 10.22
CA THR A 9 3.37 20.12 9.92
C THR A 9 2.59 19.37 8.84
N PRO A 10 3.19 18.43 8.09
CA PRO A 10 2.47 17.63 7.09
C PRO A 10 1.21 16.96 7.65
N VAL A 11 1.27 16.47 8.89
CA VAL A 11 0.16 15.85 9.62
C VAL A 11 -0.97 16.86 9.87
N GLN A 12 -0.65 18.07 10.31
CA GLN A 12 -1.65 19.14 10.51
C GLN A 12 -2.29 19.58 9.19
N GLN A 13 -1.52 19.59 8.09
CA GLN A 13 -2.05 19.89 6.77
C GLN A 13 -3.01 18.78 6.29
N ALA A 14 -2.63 17.51 6.45
CA ALA A 14 -3.46 16.37 6.10
C ALA A 14 -4.76 16.34 6.92
N LEU A 15 -4.68 16.59 8.23
CA LEU A 15 -5.87 16.68 9.10
C LEU A 15 -6.81 17.82 8.68
N ALA A 16 -6.25 18.97 8.30
CA ALA A 16 -7.04 20.08 7.79
C ALA A 16 -7.77 19.72 6.49
N ARG A 17 -7.12 18.99 5.56
CA ARG A 17 -7.76 18.49 4.33
C ARG A 17 -8.86 17.48 4.63
N GLN A 18 -8.60 16.55 5.55
CA GLN A 18 -9.61 15.58 6.00
C GLN A 18 -10.83 16.27 6.59
N THR A 19 -10.62 17.30 7.40
CA THR A 19 -11.71 18.05 8.04
C THR A 19 -12.53 18.83 7.00
N ALA A 20 -11.85 19.43 6.02
CA ALA A 20 -12.51 20.14 4.91
C ALA A 20 -13.30 19.17 4.01
N ALA A 21 -12.76 18.00 3.70
CA ALA A 21 -13.42 16.98 2.89
C ALA A 21 -14.61 16.31 3.59
N ALA A 22 -14.61 16.29 4.93
CA ALA A 22 -15.73 15.80 5.74
C ALA A 22 -16.86 16.83 5.93
N ALA A 23 -16.71 18.04 5.38
CA ALA A 23 -17.78 19.04 5.43
C ALA A 23 -18.99 18.55 4.63
N ALA A 24 -20.18 18.68 5.21
CA ALA A 24 -21.42 18.35 4.52
C ALA A 24 -21.58 19.21 3.27
N LEU A 25 -22.17 18.61 2.24
CA LEU A 25 -22.60 19.35 1.06
C LEU A 25 -23.63 20.41 1.44
N PRO A 26 -23.69 21.53 0.69
CA PRO A 26 -24.80 22.47 0.80
C PRO A 26 -26.15 21.75 0.60
N GLU A 27 -27.19 22.23 1.29
CA GLU A 27 -28.54 21.67 1.18
C GLU A 27 -29.01 21.61 -0.28
N GLY A 28 -29.48 20.43 -0.71
CA GLY A 28 -29.97 20.17 -2.08
C GLY A 28 -28.88 19.89 -3.12
N GLU A 29 -27.60 20.05 -2.80
CA GLU A 29 -26.51 19.82 -3.75
C GLU A 29 -26.33 18.32 -4.07
N GLY A 30 -26.45 17.44 -3.07
CA GLY A 30 -26.41 16.00 -3.30
C GLY A 30 -27.54 15.50 -4.20
N GLU A 31 -28.76 16.04 -4.03
CA GLU A 31 -29.89 15.74 -4.91
C GLU A 31 -29.63 16.23 -6.34
N ARG A 32 -29.13 17.47 -6.50
CA ARG A 32 -28.78 18.04 -7.81
C ARG A 32 -27.79 17.14 -8.55
N ILE A 33 -26.71 16.73 -7.90
CA ILE A 33 -25.70 15.83 -8.47
C ILE A 33 -26.33 14.50 -8.90
N ALA A 34 -27.17 13.90 -8.06
CA ALA A 34 -27.82 12.64 -8.39
C ALA A 34 -28.76 12.76 -9.60
N TYR A 35 -29.52 13.84 -9.73
CA TYR A 35 -30.36 14.07 -10.91
C TYR A 35 -29.54 14.26 -12.19
N GLU A 36 -28.40 14.96 -12.12
CA GLU A 36 -27.49 15.11 -13.27
C GLU A 36 -26.93 13.75 -13.71
N ILE A 37 -26.57 12.88 -12.77
CA ILE A 37 -26.16 11.50 -13.05
C ILE A 37 -27.29 10.73 -13.74
N ILE A 38 -28.53 10.80 -13.23
CA ILE A 38 -29.68 10.12 -13.81
C ILE A 38 -29.93 10.60 -15.24
N GLU A 39 -29.94 11.91 -15.47
CA GLU A 39 -30.16 12.48 -16.80
C GLU A 39 -29.05 12.05 -17.78
N ALA A 40 -27.79 12.04 -17.34
CA ALA A 40 -26.67 11.61 -18.17
C ALA A 40 -26.72 10.10 -18.48
N ALA A 41 -27.11 9.28 -17.50
CA ALA A 41 -27.31 7.85 -17.68
C ALA A 41 -28.45 7.54 -18.67
N ASP A 42 -29.58 8.24 -18.56
CA ASP A 42 -30.72 8.12 -19.46
C ASP A 42 -30.33 8.51 -20.90
N LYS A 43 -29.60 9.63 -21.08
CA LYS A 43 -29.06 10.04 -22.39
C LYS A 43 -28.11 9.00 -22.99
N ALA A 44 -27.37 8.28 -22.14
CA ALA A 44 -26.47 7.21 -22.54
C ALA A 44 -27.19 5.86 -22.73
N GLY A 45 -28.49 5.75 -22.40
CA GLY A 45 -29.26 4.51 -22.45
C GLY A 45 -28.77 3.45 -21.45
N LYS A 46 -28.30 3.87 -20.26
CA LYS A 46 -27.72 3.00 -19.23
C LYS A 46 -28.43 3.20 -17.89
N SER A 47 -28.30 2.22 -17.00
CA SER A 47 -28.59 2.48 -15.58
C SER A 47 -27.59 3.48 -14.99
N PRO A 48 -27.95 4.25 -13.94
CA PRO A 48 -27.01 5.15 -13.26
C PRO A 48 -25.74 4.44 -12.78
N GLN A 49 -25.87 3.21 -12.27
CA GLN A 49 -24.75 2.41 -11.77
C GLN A 49 -23.76 2.07 -12.90
N GLU A 50 -24.26 1.55 -14.03
CA GLU A 50 -23.44 1.24 -15.20
C GLU A 50 -22.81 2.51 -15.79
N TYR A 51 -23.58 3.61 -15.85
CA TYR A 51 -23.10 4.88 -16.35
C TYR A 51 -21.92 5.40 -15.52
N ILE A 52 -22.04 5.44 -14.19
CA ILE A 52 -20.99 5.96 -13.29
C ILE A 52 -19.69 5.16 -13.45
N VAL A 53 -19.77 3.84 -13.43
CA VAL A 53 -18.56 3.00 -13.56
C VAL A 53 -17.92 3.16 -14.93
N ASP A 54 -18.71 3.18 -16.01
CA ASP A 54 -18.17 3.39 -17.36
C ASP A 54 -17.66 4.82 -17.61
N TYR A 55 -18.21 5.80 -16.90
CA TYR A 55 -17.72 7.16 -16.90
C TYR A 55 -16.37 7.23 -16.19
N ALA A 56 -16.25 6.68 -14.97
CA ALA A 56 -15.01 6.62 -14.21
C ALA A 56 -13.86 5.95 -15.00
N ARG A 57 -14.14 4.87 -15.74
CA ARG A 57 -13.15 4.19 -16.61
C ARG A 57 -12.57 5.08 -17.72
N LYS A 58 -13.20 6.20 -18.07
CA LYS A 58 -12.79 7.06 -19.18
C LYS A 58 -12.13 8.35 -18.73
N LEU A 59 -12.15 8.63 -17.42
CA LEU A 59 -11.58 9.84 -16.87
C LEU A 59 -10.06 9.85 -17.01
N ASP A 60 -9.51 11.05 -17.17
CA ASP A 60 -8.09 11.22 -17.45
C ASP A 60 -7.24 11.11 -16.20
N VAL A 61 -6.46 10.04 -16.13
CA VAL A 61 -5.48 9.77 -15.07
C VAL A 61 -4.07 9.67 -15.62
N LYS A 62 -3.81 10.14 -16.84
CA LYS A 62 -2.48 10.03 -17.45
C LYS A 62 -1.46 10.86 -16.68
N ALA A 63 -0.24 10.33 -16.57
CA ALA A 63 0.86 11.09 -16.02
C ALA A 63 1.22 12.23 -16.99
N PRO A 64 1.30 13.49 -16.53
CA PRO A 64 1.71 14.61 -17.38
C PRO A 64 3.13 14.46 -17.94
N ARG A 65 3.98 13.68 -17.26
CA ARG A 65 5.37 13.40 -17.63
C ARG A 65 5.71 11.96 -17.29
N GLU A 66 6.56 11.34 -18.10
CA GLU A 66 7.12 10.02 -17.83
C GLU A 66 7.98 10.02 -16.56
N GLY A 67 7.93 8.91 -15.82
CA GLY A 67 8.74 8.67 -14.64
C GLY A 67 8.35 9.53 -13.43
N MET A 68 7.12 10.05 -13.39
CA MET A 68 6.60 10.71 -12.19
C MET A 68 6.34 9.68 -11.08
N LYS A 69 6.68 10.03 -9.84
CA LYS A 69 6.30 9.22 -8.68
C LYS A 69 4.78 9.27 -8.51
N SER A 70 4.16 8.12 -8.27
CA SER A 70 2.71 8.01 -8.09
C SER A 70 2.39 7.52 -6.68
N ALA A 71 1.59 8.28 -5.94
CA ALA A 71 1.17 7.91 -4.60
C ALA A 71 -0.10 7.05 -4.64
N PHE A 72 -0.07 5.96 -3.90
CA PHE A 72 -1.18 5.04 -3.67
C PHE A 72 -1.44 4.97 -2.17
N TRP A 73 -2.65 4.67 -1.75
CA TRP A 73 -2.98 4.66 -0.32
C TRP A 73 -4.05 3.62 0.01
N SER A 74 -4.08 3.18 1.27
CA SER A 74 -5.10 2.24 1.73
C SER A 74 -5.43 2.50 3.19
N PHE A 75 -6.71 2.74 3.46
CA PHE A 75 -7.28 3.09 4.78
C PHE A 75 -6.60 4.30 5.43
N GLY A 76 -6.97 4.59 6.68
CA GLY A 76 -6.22 5.54 7.49
C GLY A 76 -5.36 4.82 8.52
N ILE A 77 -4.38 5.55 9.04
CA ILE A 77 -3.49 5.06 10.08
C ILE A 77 -3.75 5.83 11.39
N PRO A 78 -3.69 5.15 12.55
CA PRO A 78 -3.53 5.86 13.82
C PRO A 78 -2.25 6.69 13.77
N HIS A 79 -2.31 7.95 14.19
CA HIS A 79 -1.16 8.83 14.17
C HIS A 79 -0.77 9.23 15.60
N PRO A 80 0.53 9.17 15.99
CA PRO A 80 0.95 9.49 17.36
C PRO A 80 0.62 10.92 17.78
N ASP A 81 0.57 11.86 16.83
CA ASP A 81 0.19 13.25 17.08
C ASP A 81 -1.33 13.49 17.15
N LEU A 82 -2.16 12.46 17.01
CA LEU A 82 -3.61 12.53 17.12
C LEU A 82 -4.11 11.75 18.33
N PRO A 83 -5.29 12.10 18.90
CA PRO A 83 -5.97 11.25 19.88
C PRO A 83 -6.11 9.80 19.38
N GLN A 84 -6.02 8.83 20.30
CA GLN A 84 -6.03 7.39 19.94
C GLN A 84 -7.28 6.92 19.19
N ASP A 85 -8.39 7.65 19.32
CA ASP A 85 -9.66 7.39 18.63
C ASP A 85 -9.75 8.06 17.25
N GLN A 86 -8.78 8.90 16.88
CA GLN A 86 -8.72 9.56 15.58
C GLN A 86 -7.80 8.81 14.63
N VAL A 87 -8.31 8.61 13.41
CA VAL A 87 -7.59 8.01 12.30
C VAL A 87 -7.41 9.06 11.21
N LEU A 88 -6.17 9.23 10.75
CA LEU A 88 -5.85 10.09 9.62
C LEU A 88 -5.86 9.24 8.35
N SER A 89 -6.74 9.58 7.41
CA SER A 89 -6.79 8.89 6.11
C SER A 89 -5.46 9.06 5.38
N SER A 90 -4.91 7.94 4.91
CA SER A 90 -3.67 7.93 4.15
C SER A 90 -3.77 8.67 2.82
N GLN A 91 -4.99 8.88 2.30
CA GLN A 91 -5.27 9.73 1.14
C GLN A 91 -4.72 11.15 1.33
N PHE A 92 -5.00 11.78 2.48
CA PHE A 92 -4.59 13.16 2.72
C PHE A 92 -3.08 13.26 3.00
N LEU A 93 -2.47 12.20 3.53
CA LEU A 93 -1.02 12.10 3.67
C LEU A 93 -0.33 11.96 2.31
N ALA A 94 -0.87 11.12 1.41
CA ALA A 94 -0.40 11.00 0.02
C ALA A 94 -0.51 12.33 -0.74
N SER A 95 -1.62 13.05 -0.55
CA SER A 95 -1.87 14.38 -1.11
C SER A 95 -0.84 15.41 -0.62
N VAL A 96 -0.60 15.49 0.69
CA VAL A 96 0.41 16.42 1.26
C VAL A 96 1.83 16.04 0.83
N TRP A 97 2.18 14.75 0.82
CA TRP A 97 3.47 14.30 0.33
C TRP A 97 3.68 14.68 -1.14
N THR A 98 2.66 14.54 -1.99
CA THR A 98 2.73 14.94 -3.39
C THR A 98 3.06 16.43 -3.53
N ASP A 99 2.42 17.29 -2.73
CA ASP A 99 2.71 18.72 -2.76
C ASP A 99 4.13 19.04 -2.29
N MET A 100 4.67 18.29 -1.33
CA MET A 100 6.04 18.47 -0.85
C MET A 100 7.08 18.06 -1.89
N GLU A 101 6.86 16.94 -2.59
CA GLU A 101 7.70 16.52 -3.72
C GLU A 101 7.63 17.56 -4.84
N ASN A 102 6.43 18.01 -5.21
CA ASN A 102 6.23 19.01 -6.26
C ASN A 102 6.80 20.39 -5.89
N ALA A 103 6.81 20.77 -4.62
CA ALA A 103 7.47 21.98 -4.15
C ALA A 103 9.01 21.90 -4.28
N SER A 104 9.56 20.68 -4.23
CA SER A 104 11.00 20.44 -4.37
C SER A 104 11.42 20.32 -5.84
N VAL A 105 10.61 19.62 -6.64
CA VAL A 105 10.79 19.45 -8.09
C VAL A 105 9.41 19.47 -8.72
N ASP A 106 9.11 20.52 -9.48
CA ASP A 106 7.79 20.70 -10.11
C ASP A 106 7.44 19.50 -11.02
N GLY A 107 6.20 19.01 -10.90
CA GLY A 107 5.74 17.83 -11.64
C GLY A 107 6.58 16.56 -11.39
N SER A 108 7.04 16.35 -10.16
CA SER A 108 7.77 15.14 -9.77
C SER A 108 6.87 14.04 -9.20
N ALA A 109 5.73 14.41 -8.62
CA ALA A 109 4.82 13.49 -7.97
C ALA A 109 3.35 13.77 -8.32
N ARG A 110 2.54 12.73 -8.18
CA ARG A 110 1.08 12.76 -8.36
C ARG A 110 0.41 11.76 -7.41
N TYR A 111 -0.87 11.96 -7.14
CA TYR A 111 -1.75 11.01 -6.45
C TYR A 111 -3.10 10.97 -7.17
N LEU A 112 -3.86 9.89 -7.03
CA LEU A 112 -5.06 9.64 -7.83
C LEU A 112 -6.06 10.81 -7.78
N GLU A 113 -6.46 11.26 -6.59
CA GLU A 113 -7.51 12.27 -6.42
C GLU A 113 -7.07 13.68 -6.81
N GLY A 114 -5.76 13.91 -7.01
CA GLY A 114 -5.21 15.15 -7.58
C GLY A 114 -5.00 15.09 -9.09
N THR A 115 -5.38 14.01 -9.76
CA THR A 115 -5.44 13.97 -11.23
C THR A 115 -6.73 14.62 -11.73
N PRO A 116 -6.79 15.12 -12.98
CA PRO A 116 -8.04 15.65 -13.54
C PRO A 116 -9.22 14.68 -13.40
N GLY A 117 -9.01 13.40 -13.66
CA GLY A 117 -10.03 12.37 -13.51
C GLY A 117 -10.40 12.06 -12.06
N GLY A 118 -9.43 12.12 -11.14
CA GLY A 118 -9.71 11.97 -9.70
C GLY A 118 -10.54 13.13 -9.14
N GLU A 119 -10.23 14.36 -9.54
CA GLU A 119 -11.00 15.53 -9.17
C GLU A 119 -12.43 15.45 -9.72
N GLU A 120 -12.59 15.10 -10.99
CA GLU A 120 -13.88 14.96 -11.66
C GLU A 120 -14.75 13.85 -11.03
N LEU A 121 -14.17 12.69 -10.72
CA LEU A 121 -14.89 11.63 -9.99
C LEU A 121 -15.26 12.07 -8.57
N GLY A 122 -14.38 12.83 -7.91
CA GLY A 122 -14.62 13.40 -6.59
C GLY A 122 -15.85 14.31 -6.54
N GLN A 123 -16.13 15.06 -7.61
CA GLN A 123 -17.31 15.93 -7.72
C GLN A 123 -18.65 15.17 -7.78
N LEU A 124 -18.63 13.84 -8.00
CA LEU A 124 -19.86 13.05 -7.98
C LEU A 124 -20.34 12.73 -6.56
N HIS A 125 -19.52 12.96 -5.54
CA HIS A 125 -19.86 12.74 -4.12
C HIS A 125 -20.57 11.40 -3.85
N LEU A 126 -20.13 10.32 -4.49
CA LEU A 126 -20.84 9.02 -4.50
C LEU A 126 -21.00 8.38 -3.11
N TRP A 127 -20.21 8.82 -2.13
CA TRP A 127 -20.30 8.38 -0.73
C TRP A 127 -21.36 9.14 0.09
N ASP A 128 -21.91 10.23 -0.45
CA ASP A 128 -22.90 11.09 0.21
C ASP A 128 -24.29 10.45 0.23
N ALA A 129 -24.98 10.60 1.36
CA ALA A 129 -26.27 9.95 1.59
C ALA A 129 -27.37 10.41 0.66
N ASP A 130 -27.39 11.70 0.36
CA ASP A 130 -28.42 12.28 -0.51
C ASP A 130 -28.20 11.80 -1.94
N VAL A 131 -26.94 11.69 -2.37
CA VAL A 131 -26.59 11.17 -3.69
C VAL A 131 -27.08 9.72 -3.86
N TYR A 132 -26.62 8.78 -3.03
CA TYR A 132 -27.00 7.38 -3.23
C TYR A 132 -28.49 7.12 -2.98
N THR A 133 -29.14 7.89 -2.10
CA THR A 133 -30.58 7.72 -1.83
C THR A 133 -31.42 8.14 -3.04
N VAL A 134 -31.09 9.26 -3.69
CA VAL A 134 -31.80 9.72 -4.90
C VAL A 134 -31.56 8.77 -6.08
N LEU A 135 -30.38 8.16 -6.17
CA LEU A 135 -30.09 7.09 -7.14
C LEU A 135 -30.87 5.77 -6.86
N GLY A 136 -31.68 5.73 -5.79
CA GLY A 136 -32.49 4.57 -5.42
C GLY A 136 -31.68 3.45 -4.74
N LEU A 137 -30.55 3.80 -4.12
CA LEU A 137 -29.65 2.86 -3.45
C LEU A 137 -29.75 3.00 -1.93
N ASN A 138 -29.57 1.89 -1.22
CA ASN A 138 -29.27 1.94 0.21
C ASN A 138 -27.77 2.20 0.43
N LYS A 139 -27.37 2.49 1.68
CA LYS A 139 -25.97 2.79 2.02
C LYS A 139 -24.99 1.72 1.53
N ALA A 140 -25.29 0.43 1.71
CA ALA A 140 -24.38 -0.64 1.29
C ALA A 140 -24.22 -0.70 -0.23
N GLN A 141 -25.29 -0.44 -0.99
CA GLN A 141 -25.24 -0.36 -2.44
C GLN A 141 -24.53 0.92 -2.92
N GLY A 142 -24.74 2.06 -2.25
CA GLY A 142 -24.02 3.30 -2.51
C GLY A 142 -22.52 3.17 -2.26
N ASP A 143 -22.14 2.60 -1.11
CA ASP A 143 -20.74 2.31 -0.77
C ASP A 143 -20.09 1.38 -1.83
N ALA A 144 -20.82 0.35 -2.28
CA ALA A 144 -20.35 -0.56 -3.32
C ALA A 144 -20.17 0.15 -4.67
N LEU A 145 -21.14 0.97 -5.09
CA LEU A 145 -21.05 1.73 -6.34
C LEU A 145 -19.88 2.72 -6.32
N ALA A 146 -19.71 3.45 -5.22
CA ALA A 146 -18.60 4.38 -5.06
C ALA A 146 -17.26 3.63 -5.13
N ARG A 147 -17.14 2.50 -4.44
CA ARG A 147 -15.97 1.62 -4.53
C ARG A 147 -15.71 1.15 -5.96
N ASP A 148 -16.73 0.69 -6.68
CA ASP A 148 -16.58 0.18 -8.05
C ASP A 148 -16.13 1.28 -9.02
N ALA A 149 -16.67 2.48 -8.88
CA ALA A 149 -16.27 3.65 -9.67
C ALA A 149 -14.80 4.05 -9.39
N TRP A 150 -14.42 4.15 -8.12
CA TRP A 150 -13.04 4.44 -7.74
C TRP A 150 -12.08 3.33 -8.16
N SER A 151 -12.48 2.06 -8.06
CA SER A 151 -11.67 0.92 -8.51
C SER A 151 -11.42 0.98 -10.01
N ALA A 152 -12.45 1.29 -10.81
CA ALA A 152 -12.32 1.48 -12.25
C ALA A 152 -11.33 2.60 -12.62
N LEU A 153 -11.34 3.71 -11.88
CA LEU A 153 -10.40 4.81 -12.09
C LEU A 153 -8.97 4.44 -11.64
N SER A 154 -8.86 3.84 -10.45
CA SER A 154 -7.61 3.36 -9.85
C SER A 154 -6.86 2.38 -10.75
N GLU A 155 -7.57 1.46 -11.42
CA GLU A 155 -6.95 0.52 -12.35
C GLU A 155 -6.21 1.25 -13.48
N ASN A 156 -6.84 2.28 -14.06
CA ASN A 156 -6.21 3.08 -15.10
C ASN A 156 -5.05 3.92 -14.57
N TYR A 157 -5.17 4.45 -13.34
CA TYR A 157 -4.13 5.23 -12.71
C TYR A 157 -2.87 4.38 -12.47
N ALA A 158 -3.04 3.16 -11.96
CA ALA A 158 -1.97 2.20 -11.76
C ALA A 158 -1.34 1.73 -13.08
N LYS A 159 -2.14 1.49 -14.12
CA LYS A 159 -1.64 1.18 -15.48
C LYS A 159 -0.84 2.33 -16.10
N ALA A 160 -1.20 3.57 -15.77
CA ALA A 160 -0.53 4.77 -16.25
C ALA A 160 0.70 5.15 -15.43
N THR A 161 1.03 4.42 -14.36
CA THR A 161 2.23 4.63 -13.56
C THR A 161 3.41 3.93 -14.21
N ASP A 162 4.41 4.72 -14.60
CA ASP A 162 5.67 4.29 -15.22
C ASP A 162 6.91 4.69 -14.38
N GLY A 163 6.73 5.50 -13.33
CA GLY A 163 7.73 5.80 -12.32
C GLY A 163 7.54 5.01 -11.03
N GLU A 164 8.20 5.44 -9.95
CA GLU A 164 8.08 4.82 -8.63
C GLU A 164 6.65 4.90 -8.08
N ALA A 165 6.18 3.83 -7.44
CA ALA A 165 4.93 3.80 -6.70
C ALA A 165 5.20 3.97 -5.20
N ILE A 166 4.62 5.01 -4.59
CA ILE A 166 4.79 5.31 -3.17
C ILE A 166 3.49 5.00 -2.44
N VAL A 167 3.51 3.98 -1.59
CA VAL A 167 2.33 3.39 -0.98
C VAL A 167 2.20 3.84 0.47
N PHE A 168 1.12 4.55 0.76
CA PHE A 168 0.74 5.03 2.09
C PHE A 168 -0.18 4.01 2.76
N THR A 169 0.42 2.96 3.31
CA THR A 169 -0.25 2.04 4.23
C THR A 169 0.76 1.28 5.09
N GLY A 170 0.36 0.86 6.29
CA GLY A 170 1.17 0.01 7.15
C GLY A 170 1.14 -1.46 6.68
N GLU A 171 -0.05 -1.96 6.36
CA GLU A 171 -0.26 -3.33 5.89
C GLU A 171 -1.16 -3.31 4.67
N MET A 172 -0.88 -4.20 3.71
CA MET A 172 -1.82 -4.44 2.64
C MET A 172 -3.08 -5.09 3.18
N VAL A 173 -4.23 -4.56 2.74
CA VAL A 173 -5.53 -5.11 3.06
C VAL A 173 -6.09 -5.72 1.79
N PRO A 174 -6.34 -7.02 1.77
CA PRO A 174 -6.59 -7.74 0.51
C PRO A 174 -7.93 -7.46 -0.16
N TRP A 175 -8.91 -6.89 0.56
CA TRP A 175 -10.13 -6.33 -0.04
C TRP A 175 -10.00 -4.85 -0.38
N SER A 176 -8.83 -4.21 -0.27
CA SER A 176 -8.70 -2.80 -0.66
C SER A 176 -8.48 -2.66 -2.16
N VAL A 177 -8.93 -1.55 -2.73
CA VAL A 177 -8.64 -1.18 -4.13
C VAL A 177 -7.13 -1.20 -4.38
N ALA A 178 -6.35 -0.70 -3.41
CA ALA A 178 -4.90 -0.69 -3.47
C ALA A 178 -4.28 -2.08 -3.69
N TYR A 179 -4.75 -3.10 -2.98
CA TYR A 179 -4.18 -4.44 -3.12
C TYR A 179 -4.81 -5.25 -4.25
N GLU A 180 -6.13 -5.20 -4.39
CA GLU A 180 -6.88 -6.04 -5.33
C GLU A 180 -6.80 -5.52 -6.77
N THR A 181 -6.80 -4.20 -6.94
CA THR A 181 -6.94 -3.55 -8.25
C THR A 181 -5.64 -2.90 -8.70
N GLU A 182 -5.01 -2.09 -7.84
CA GLU A 182 -3.83 -1.29 -8.22
C GLU A 182 -2.54 -2.11 -8.23
N MET A 183 -2.27 -2.87 -7.16
CA MET A 183 -1.00 -3.58 -7.00
C MET A 183 -0.67 -4.58 -8.12
N PRO A 184 -1.62 -5.37 -8.66
CA PRO A 184 -1.34 -6.23 -9.81
C PRO A 184 -0.86 -5.45 -11.03
N GLN A 185 -1.45 -4.27 -11.28
CA GLN A 185 -1.01 -3.42 -12.39
C GLN A 185 0.39 -2.87 -12.12
N LEU A 186 0.65 -2.38 -10.91
CA LEU A 186 1.96 -1.84 -10.53
C LEU A 186 3.09 -2.86 -10.62
N ARG A 187 2.86 -4.09 -10.15
CA ARG A 187 3.85 -5.17 -10.28
C ARG A 187 4.15 -5.53 -11.73
N CYS A 188 3.21 -5.27 -12.65
CA CYS A 188 3.38 -5.50 -14.09
C CYS A 188 3.99 -4.30 -14.83
N THR A 189 3.63 -3.06 -14.48
CA THR A 189 4.03 -1.86 -15.23
C THR A 189 5.35 -1.27 -14.74
N THR A 190 5.41 -0.87 -13.47
CA THR A 190 6.63 -0.29 -12.88
C THR A 190 7.59 -1.35 -12.36
N GLY A 191 7.08 -2.55 -12.07
CA GLY A 191 7.86 -3.64 -11.47
C GLY A 191 7.86 -3.55 -9.95
N PRO A 192 7.84 -4.70 -9.23
CA PRO A 192 7.70 -4.72 -7.78
C PRO A 192 8.87 -4.05 -7.03
N GLU A 193 10.05 -3.93 -7.66
CA GLU A 193 11.23 -3.24 -7.13
C GLU A 193 11.07 -1.71 -7.03
N ASN A 194 10.16 -1.13 -7.82
CA ASN A 194 9.87 0.31 -7.83
C ASN A 194 8.65 0.66 -6.96
N ILE A 195 8.18 -0.28 -6.15
CA ILE A 195 7.10 -0.09 -5.18
C ILE A 195 7.72 0.13 -3.81
N HIS A 196 7.45 1.28 -3.21
CA HIS A 196 7.97 1.68 -1.90
C HIS A 196 6.83 1.97 -0.95
N PHE A 197 7.01 1.62 0.32
CA PHE A 197 6.00 1.85 1.35
C PHE A 197 6.48 2.92 2.31
N MET A 198 5.62 3.88 2.60
CA MET A 198 5.97 5.02 3.45
C MET A 198 6.11 4.66 4.94
N TYR A 199 5.41 3.61 5.38
CA TYR A 199 5.39 3.18 6.78
C TYR A 199 6.01 1.81 6.91
N ASP A 200 6.76 1.58 7.99
CA ASP A 200 7.18 0.25 8.38
C ASP A 200 5.97 -0.65 8.68
N LEU A 201 6.21 -1.96 8.66
CA LEU A 201 5.23 -2.91 9.17
C LEU A 201 5.01 -2.70 10.68
N PRO A 202 3.78 -2.90 11.18
CA PRO A 202 3.50 -2.83 12.61
C PRO A 202 4.42 -3.73 13.44
N GLU A 203 4.80 -3.27 14.63
CA GLU A 203 5.76 -3.98 15.49
C GLU A 203 5.28 -5.37 15.87
N ASP A 204 3.97 -5.56 16.04
CA ASP A 204 3.35 -6.84 16.36
C ASP A 204 3.47 -7.87 15.24
N VAL A 205 3.47 -7.45 13.97
CA VAL A 205 3.81 -8.31 12.82
C VAL A 205 5.28 -8.74 12.92
N LEU A 206 6.19 -7.80 13.15
CA LEU A 206 7.64 -8.05 13.15
C LEU A 206 8.17 -8.74 14.42
N LYS A 207 7.40 -8.69 15.51
CA LYS A 207 7.79 -9.21 16.81
C LYS A 207 8.15 -10.69 16.73
N GLY A 208 9.26 -11.08 17.37
CA GLY A 208 9.71 -12.47 17.42
C GLY A 208 10.38 -13.00 16.15
N LEU A 209 10.32 -12.28 15.02
CA LEU A 209 11.05 -12.67 13.80
C LEU A 209 12.54 -12.32 13.91
N PRO A 210 13.45 -13.10 13.28
CA PRO A 210 14.86 -12.75 13.16
C PRO A 210 15.08 -11.54 12.22
N SER A 211 16.26 -10.91 12.28
CA SER A 211 16.57 -9.69 11.52
C SER A 211 16.41 -9.85 10.01
N GLU A 212 16.76 -11.01 9.50
CA GLU A 212 16.76 -11.38 8.09
C GLU A 212 15.33 -11.41 7.56
N SER A 213 14.41 -12.03 8.30
CA SER A 213 12.98 -12.07 7.95
C SER A 213 12.33 -10.70 8.10
N ARG A 214 12.72 -9.90 9.11
CA ARG A 214 12.25 -8.52 9.22
C ARG A 214 12.70 -7.67 8.04
N GLN A 215 13.97 -7.77 7.66
CA GLN A 215 14.51 -7.06 6.50
C GLN A 215 13.76 -7.44 5.22
N LEU A 216 13.57 -8.75 4.98
CA LEU A 216 12.84 -9.22 3.82
C LEU A 216 11.39 -8.69 3.78
N LEU A 217 10.69 -8.72 4.91
CA LEU A 217 9.33 -8.20 5.00
C LEU A 217 9.25 -6.67 4.91
N SER A 218 10.35 -5.94 5.12
CA SER A 218 10.43 -4.50 4.89
C SER A 218 10.65 -4.16 3.41
N GLU A 219 11.06 -5.11 2.57
CA GLU A 219 11.31 -4.87 1.15
C GLU A 219 9.99 -4.64 0.40
N GLY A 220 9.92 -3.54 -0.36
CA GLY A 220 8.70 -3.13 -1.05
C GLY A 220 8.16 -4.15 -2.04
N TRP A 221 9.06 -4.86 -2.73
CA TRP A 221 8.68 -5.93 -3.63
C TRP A 221 7.99 -7.08 -2.89
N VAL A 222 8.41 -7.46 -1.67
CA VAL A 222 7.70 -8.46 -0.85
C VAL A 222 6.37 -7.91 -0.35
N ARG A 223 6.38 -6.68 0.18
CA ARG A 223 5.17 -6.03 0.74
C ARG A 223 4.08 -5.81 -0.29
N SER A 224 4.45 -5.65 -1.56
CA SER A 224 3.47 -5.58 -2.65
C SER A 224 2.75 -6.91 -2.89
N HIS A 225 3.30 -8.05 -2.46
CA HIS A 225 2.69 -9.37 -2.64
C HIS A 225 1.97 -9.87 -1.39
N VAL A 226 2.40 -9.51 -0.18
CA VAL A 226 1.90 -10.15 1.06
C VAL A 226 0.86 -9.32 1.81
N HIS A 227 -0.06 -9.99 2.50
CA HIS A 227 -0.91 -9.42 3.54
C HIS A 227 -1.03 -10.35 4.75
N PHE A 228 -1.47 -9.80 5.88
CA PHE A 228 -1.51 -10.51 7.18
C PHE A 228 -2.94 -10.75 7.71
N ARG A 229 -3.95 -10.39 6.92
CA ARG A 229 -5.36 -10.66 7.24
C ARG A 229 -5.69 -12.12 6.94
N ALA A 230 -5.90 -12.92 7.99
CA ALA A 230 -6.22 -14.33 7.90
C ALA A 230 -7.55 -14.57 7.17
N PRO A 231 -7.62 -15.57 6.28
CA PRO A 231 -8.88 -16.00 5.68
C PRO A 231 -9.91 -16.46 6.71
N ASP A 232 -11.13 -15.92 6.61
CA ASP A 232 -12.28 -16.52 7.28
C ASP A 232 -12.93 -17.53 6.33
N GLU A 233 -12.73 -18.82 6.60
CA GLU A 233 -13.31 -19.91 5.81
C GLU A 233 -14.85 -19.92 5.83
N ASN A 234 -15.48 -19.29 6.82
CA ASN A 234 -16.94 -19.23 6.93
C ASN A 234 -17.53 -18.04 6.17
N SER A 235 -16.68 -17.09 5.76
CA SER A 235 -17.06 -15.92 4.97
C SER A 235 -15.88 -15.52 4.08
N PRO A 236 -15.44 -16.40 3.15
CA PRO A 236 -14.32 -16.10 2.29
C PRO A 236 -14.70 -14.89 1.45
N PRO A 237 -13.95 -13.78 1.55
CA PRO A 237 -14.29 -12.62 0.78
C PRO A 237 -13.92 -12.93 -0.69
N PRO A 238 -14.69 -12.45 -1.67
CA PRO A 238 -14.67 -12.97 -3.04
C PRO A 238 -13.39 -12.65 -3.85
N GLN A 239 -12.36 -12.07 -3.21
CA GLN A 239 -11.25 -11.45 -3.92
C GLN A 239 -10.17 -12.44 -4.31
N LYS A 240 -9.71 -12.29 -5.56
CA LYS A 240 -8.69 -13.09 -6.24
C LYS A 240 -7.43 -13.35 -5.40
N TYR A 241 -6.93 -12.34 -4.69
CA TYR A 241 -5.64 -12.39 -4.00
C TYR A 241 -5.73 -12.77 -2.51
N TRP A 242 -6.93 -12.90 -1.95
CA TRP A 242 -7.16 -13.06 -0.52
C TRP A 242 -6.46 -14.27 0.11
N THR A 243 -6.45 -15.42 -0.57
CA THR A 243 -5.74 -16.61 -0.07
C THR A 243 -4.29 -16.63 -0.53
N ALA A 244 -4.03 -16.23 -1.78
CA ALA A 244 -2.70 -16.32 -2.37
C ALA A 244 -1.68 -15.43 -1.67
N GLY A 245 -2.09 -14.21 -1.29
CA GLY A 245 -1.27 -13.21 -0.63
C GLY A 245 -1.15 -13.34 0.87
N TYR A 246 -1.90 -14.26 1.50
CA TYR A 246 -1.87 -14.39 2.95
C TYR A 246 -0.54 -15.00 3.42
N LEU A 247 0.10 -14.30 4.36
CA LEU A 247 1.26 -14.77 5.10
C LEU A 247 0.90 -14.94 6.58
N ASP A 248 0.82 -16.19 7.03
CA ASP A 248 0.65 -16.52 8.44
C ASP A 248 1.95 -16.25 9.20
N VAL A 249 1.94 -15.21 10.03
CA VAL A 249 3.11 -14.76 10.81
C VAL A 249 3.43 -15.74 11.94
N GLU A 250 2.44 -16.41 12.52
CA GLU A 250 2.69 -17.42 13.58
C GLU A 250 3.33 -18.66 12.98
N GLN A 251 2.84 -19.11 11.82
CA GLN A 251 3.49 -20.18 11.07
C GLN A 251 4.91 -19.78 10.69
N LEU A 252 5.11 -18.57 10.17
CA LEU A 252 6.44 -18.06 9.82
C LEU A 252 7.40 -18.12 11.03
N ARG A 253 6.96 -17.67 12.21
CA ARG A 253 7.76 -17.73 13.45
C ARG A 253 8.09 -19.14 13.89
N SER A 254 7.21 -20.10 13.62
CA SER A 254 7.41 -21.50 14.01
C SER A 254 8.47 -22.23 13.17
N LEU A 255 8.85 -21.67 12.02
CA LEU A 255 9.82 -22.30 11.13
C LEU A 255 11.23 -22.27 11.75
N PRO A 256 11.98 -23.39 11.67
CA PRO A 256 13.16 -23.62 12.49
C PRO A 256 14.39 -22.82 12.06
N THR A 257 14.42 -22.29 10.82
CA THR A 257 15.59 -21.57 10.28
C THR A 257 15.18 -20.31 9.50
N PRO A 258 16.06 -19.30 9.41
CA PRO A 258 15.84 -18.13 8.56
C PRO A 258 15.62 -18.47 7.08
N GLU A 259 16.29 -19.51 6.57
CA GLU A 259 16.12 -19.98 5.19
C GLU A 259 14.71 -20.54 4.97
N ALA A 260 14.19 -21.28 5.94
CA ALA A 260 12.82 -21.80 5.87
C ALA A 260 11.80 -20.65 5.91
N GLN A 261 12.04 -19.64 6.74
CA GLN A 261 11.22 -18.42 6.81
C GLN A 261 11.25 -17.65 5.49
N ARG A 262 12.44 -17.43 4.92
CA ARG A 262 12.59 -16.81 3.61
C ARG A 262 11.79 -17.57 2.55
N ALA A 263 11.97 -18.89 2.46
CA ALA A 263 11.26 -19.72 1.50
C ALA A 263 9.72 -19.59 1.63
N ALA A 264 9.19 -19.55 2.85
CA ALA A 264 7.75 -19.36 3.07
C ALA A 264 7.24 -18.00 2.56
N VAL A 265 8.01 -16.92 2.76
CA VAL A 265 7.68 -15.58 2.23
C VAL A 265 7.72 -15.58 0.69
N LEU A 266 8.76 -16.20 0.10
CA LEU A 266 8.90 -16.31 -1.36
C LEU A 266 7.76 -17.13 -1.97
N GLU A 267 7.28 -18.17 -1.29
CA GLU A 267 6.15 -18.99 -1.75
C GLU A 267 4.87 -18.15 -1.85
N VAL A 268 4.59 -17.26 -0.89
CA VAL A 268 3.47 -16.30 -0.99
C VAL A 268 3.64 -15.39 -2.22
N CYS A 269 4.85 -14.88 -2.43
CA CYS A 269 5.15 -14.04 -3.59
C CYS A 269 4.93 -14.80 -4.91
N ALA A 270 5.35 -16.07 -4.98
CA ALA A 270 5.18 -16.91 -6.17
C ALA A 270 3.70 -17.20 -6.46
N ARG A 271 2.88 -17.45 -5.42
CA ARG A 271 1.42 -17.61 -5.59
C ARG A 271 0.79 -16.35 -6.16
N VAL A 272 1.11 -15.18 -5.62
CA VAL A 272 0.57 -13.90 -6.11
C VAL A 272 1.04 -13.58 -7.52
N ALA A 273 2.33 -13.80 -7.83
CA ALA A 273 2.87 -13.60 -9.17
C ALA A 273 2.22 -14.54 -10.20
N THR A 274 1.88 -15.78 -9.81
CA THR A 274 1.11 -16.70 -10.65
C THR A 274 -0.28 -16.14 -10.99
N LEU A 275 -0.93 -15.48 -10.02
CA LEU A 275 -2.23 -14.86 -10.23
C LEU A 275 -2.19 -13.59 -11.09
N ASP A 276 -1.09 -12.84 -11.06
CA ASP A 276 -0.93 -11.66 -11.93
C ASP A 276 -0.94 -12.02 -13.42
N GLY A 277 -0.56 -13.26 -13.75
CA GLY A 277 -0.75 -13.84 -15.07
C GLY A 277 0.36 -13.49 -16.07
N VAL A 278 -0.04 -13.24 -17.31
CA VAL A 278 0.87 -13.16 -18.48
C VAL A 278 1.99 -12.15 -18.24
N GLY A 279 3.24 -12.59 -18.44
CA GLY A 279 4.44 -11.75 -18.30
C GLY A 279 5.14 -11.90 -16.95
N ARG A 280 4.62 -12.74 -16.04
CA ARG A 280 5.22 -13.02 -14.72
C ARG A 280 5.82 -14.41 -14.60
N GLU A 281 5.80 -15.22 -15.66
CA GLU A 281 6.24 -16.61 -15.66
C GLU A 281 7.71 -16.75 -15.25
N ALA A 282 8.58 -15.87 -15.75
CA ALA A 282 9.99 -15.86 -15.40
C ALA A 282 10.24 -15.52 -13.92
N ASP A 283 9.41 -14.65 -13.33
CA ASP A 283 9.49 -14.32 -11.91
C ASP A 283 8.99 -15.46 -11.03
N VAL A 284 7.92 -16.14 -11.43
CA VAL A 284 7.44 -17.35 -10.76
C VAL A 284 8.53 -18.43 -10.80
N GLU A 285 9.12 -18.69 -11.96
CA GLU A 285 10.21 -19.67 -12.11
C GLU A 285 11.41 -19.31 -11.21
N ARG A 286 11.85 -18.05 -11.23
CA ARG A 286 12.95 -17.57 -10.38
C ARG A 286 12.65 -17.78 -8.90
N LEU A 287 11.46 -17.42 -8.43
CA LEU A 287 11.05 -17.57 -7.04
C LEU A 287 10.98 -19.06 -6.66
N VAL A 288 10.42 -19.91 -7.51
CA VAL A 288 10.31 -21.36 -7.29
C VAL A 288 11.68 -22.01 -7.19
N GLU A 289 12.61 -21.68 -8.09
CA GLU A 289 13.98 -22.21 -8.03
C GLU A 289 14.71 -21.76 -6.77
N GLU A 290 14.56 -20.50 -6.35
CA GLU A 290 15.11 -20.03 -5.08
C GLU A 290 14.52 -20.78 -3.88
N ILE A 291 13.21 -21.02 -3.87
CA ILE A 291 12.55 -21.81 -2.82
C ILE A 291 13.10 -23.23 -2.76
N LYS A 292 13.29 -23.91 -3.90
CA LYS A 292 13.86 -25.26 -3.96
C LYS A 292 15.29 -25.30 -3.42
N VAL A 293 16.09 -24.26 -3.65
CA VAL A 293 17.44 -24.16 -3.08
C VAL A 293 17.40 -23.99 -1.56
N LEU A 294 16.47 -23.17 -1.05
CA LEU A 294 16.34 -22.91 0.39
C LEU A 294 15.68 -24.06 1.16
N ARG A 295 14.78 -24.82 0.51
CA ARG A 295 14.03 -25.95 1.07
C ARG A 295 13.88 -27.07 0.03
N PRO A 296 14.93 -27.88 -0.22
CA PRO A 296 14.91 -28.90 -1.27
C PRO A 296 13.90 -30.03 -1.03
N ASP A 297 13.55 -30.29 0.24
CA ASP A 297 12.59 -31.32 0.63
C ASP A 297 11.14 -30.78 0.72
N HIS A 298 10.89 -29.52 0.33
CA HIS A 298 9.56 -28.90 0.34
C HIS A 298 8.98 -28.81 -1.06
N GLU A 299 7.76 -29.31 -1.24
CA GLU A 299 7.00 -29.15 -2.48
C GLU A 299 6.34 -27.77 -2.51
N VAL A 300 6.62 -26.99 -3.54
CA VAL A 300 6.03 -25.65 -3.74
C VAL A 300 4.63 -25.81 -4.31
N VAL A 301 3.63 -25.28 -3.61
CA VAL A 301 2.23 -25.34 -4.05
C VAL A 301 1.81 -24.00 -4.63
N LEU A 302 1.56 -23.98 -5.94
CA LEU A 302 1.07 -22.80 -6.66
C LEU A 302 -0.40 -22.97 -7.06
N PRO A 303 -1.20 -21.89 -7.13
CA PRO A 303 -2.58 -21.97 -7.59
C PRO A 303 -2.63 -22.37 -9.07
N SER A 304 -3.50 -23.32 -9.42
CA SER A 304 -3.80 -23.66 -10.82
C SER A 304 -4.56 -22.49 -11.47
N VAL A 305 -4.08 -22.02 -12.63
CA VAL A 305 -4.70 -20.91 -13.38
C VAL A 305 -6.17 -21.24 -13.78
N GLU A 306 -6.51 -22.52 -13.95
CA GLU A 306 -7.85 -22.99 -14.37
C GLU A 306 -8.84 -23.19 -13.22
N GLU A 307 -8.39 -23.45 -11.98
CA GLU A 307 -9.29 -23.78 -10.86
C GLU A 307 -9.97 -22.56 -10.22
N GLN A 308 -9.53 -21.33 -10.54
CA GLN A 308 -10.01 -20.12 -9.89
C GLN A 308 -10.94 -19.23 -10.74
N LEU A 309 -11.06 -19.46 -12.05
CA LEU A 309 -12.12 -18.84 -12.86
C LEU A 309 -13.53 -19.36 -12.48
N SER A 310 -13.61 -20.46 -11.73
CA SER A 310 -14.87 -21.05 -11.25
C SER A 310 -15.37 -20.50 -9.91
N GLN A 311 -14.65 -19.56 -9.27
CA GLN A 311 -15.05 -18.98 -7.98
C GLN A 311 -15.68 -17.58 -8.07
N VAL A 312 -15.89 -17.04 -9.29
CA VAL A 312 -16.82 -15.93 -9.49
C VAL A 312 -18.23 -16.52 -9.47
N PRO A 313 -19.13 -16.14 -8.54
CA PRO A 313 -20.47 -16.70 -8.50
C PRO A 313 -21.26 -16.21 -9.71
N THR A 314 -21.23 -16.99 -10.79
CA THR A 314 -22.23 -16.93 -11.84
C THR A 314 -23.39 -17.80 -11.37
N ALA A 315 -24.52 -17.15 -11.06
CA ALA A 315 -25.88 -17.68 -10.87
C ALA A 315 -26.02 -19.17 -10.43
N ALA A 316 -26.66 -19.37 -9.26
CA ALA A 316 -27.11 -20.68 -8.77
C ALA A 316 -27.74 -21.56 -9.89
N PRO A 317 -27.50 -22.88 -9.87
CA PRO A 317 -28.49 -23.72 -9.20
C PRO A 317 -27.99 -25.02 -8.53
N THR A 318 -28.85 -25.47 -7.60
CA THR A 318 -29.15 -26.84 -7.16
C THR A 318 -28.10 -27.67 -6.41
N SER A 319 -28.45 -27.89 -5.15
CA SER A 319 -27.95 -28.86 -4.19
C SER A 319 -27.76 -30.27 -4.75
N GLU A 320 -26.60 -30.87 -4.48
CA GLU A 320 -26.52 -32.29 -4.14
C GLU A 320 -25.65 -32.50 -2.91
N ILE A 321 -26.28 -33.11 -1.91
CA ILE A 321 -25.72 -33.53 -0.63
C ILE A 321 -24.83 -34.74 -0.87
N ARG A 322 -23.58 -34.72 -0.40
CA ARG A 322 -22.87 -35.95 0.00
C ARG A 322 -22.25 -35.80 1.38
N THR A 323 -22.93 -36.46 2.32
CA THR A 323 -22.51 -36.80 3.67
C THR A 323 -21.28 -37.69 3.68
N HIS A 324 -20.32 -37.45 4.57
CA HIS A 324 -19.82 -38.41 5.57
C HIS A 324 -18.91 -37.66 6.59
N ALA A 325 -19.44 -37.50 7.82
CA ALA A 325 -18.70 -37.23 9.06
C ALA A 325 -17.99 -38.53 9.55
N PRO A 326 -17.30 -38.65 10.72
CA PRO A 326 -17.16 -37.68 11.83
C PRO A 326 -15.79 -37.64 12.57
N TYR A 327 -15.54 -36.61 13.40
CA TYR A 327 -15.15 -36.75 14.83
C TYR A 327 -15.15 -35.37 15.55
N LEU A 328 -15.87 -35.29 16.67
CA LEU A 328 -15.99 -34.21 17.68
C LEU A 328 -15.03 -34.51 18.88
N PRO A 329 -14.94 -33.76 20.03
CA PRO A 329 -15.61 -32.51 20.48
C PRO A 329 -14.74 -31.44 21.21
N GLY A 330 -15.23 -30.19 21.23
CA GLY A 330 -15.48 -29.38 22.44
C GLY A 330 -14.34 -28.68 23.21
N VAL A 331 -14.27 -27.34 23.15
CA VAL A 331 -14.23 -26.40 24.29
C VAL A 331 -14.70 -25.01 23.82
N THR A 332 -15.67 -24.42 24.52
CA THR A 332 -16.04 -22.99 24.49
C THR A 332 -15.46 -22.28 25.70
N VAL A 333 -14.79 -21.12 25.55
CA VAL A 333 -14.74 -20.07 26.59
C VAL A 333 -14.69 -18.67 25.97
N ASN A 334 -15.51 -17.79 26.54
CA ASN A 334 -15.77 -16.38 26.22
C ASN A 334 -14.66 -15.38 26.64
N ALA A 335 -14.84 -14.18 26.11
CA ALA A 335 -14.07 -12.93 26.18
C ALA A 335 -13.71 -12.32 27.56
N ARG A 336 -12.76 -11.35 27.47
CA ARG A 336 -12.42 -10.17 28.33
C ARG A 336 -11.65 -10.41 29.65
N THR A 337 -10.43 -9.85 29.73
CA THR A 337 -9.99 -8.68 30.58
C THR A 337 -8.45 -8.63 30.68
N GLY A 338 -7.82 -7.45 30.47
CA GLY A 338 -6.49 -7.11 31.06
C GLY A 338 -6.67 -6.56 32.50
N PRO A 339 -5.68 -5.92 33.18
CA PRO A 339 -4.32 -5.48 32.76
C PRO A 339 -3.17 -5.77 33.80
N ALA A 340 -1.92 -5.36 33.49
CA ALA A 340 -0.96 -4.61 34.34
C ALA A 340 0.56 -5.00 34.22
N THR A 341 1.33 -4.02 33.72
CA THR A 341 2.70 -3.52 33.99
C THR A 341 3.74 -4.29 34.83
N LEU A 342 5.02 -4.23 34.40
CA LEU A 342 6.19 -4.01 35.27
C LEU A 342 7.36 -3.30 34.55
N GLU A 343 8.12 -2.55 35.35
CA GLU A 343 9.02 -1.44 35.02
C GLU A 343 10.45 -1.82 34.56
N SER A 344 11.09 -0.78 34.03
CA SER A 344 12.40 -0.59 33.40
C SER A 344 13.66 -0.72 34.28
N LEU A 345 14.82 -0.98 33.64
CA LEU A 345 16.16 -0.65 34.13
C LEU A 345 17.08 -0.17 32.98
N THR A 346 17.82 0.91 33.21
CA THR A 346 18.64 1.68 32.25
C THR A 346 20.12 1.79 32.65
N LEU A 347 20.97 2.13 31.64
CA LEU A 347 22.29 2.86 31.60
C LEU A 347 23.53 2.02 31.22
N PRO A 348 24.63 2.59 30.63
CA PRO A 348 24.86 3.90 29.97
C PRO A 348 25.60 3.85 28.59
N THR A 349 25.75 5.03 27.96
CA THR A 349 26.17 5.37 26.58
C THR A 349 27.68 5.68 26.41
N THR A 350 28.28 5.49 25.21
CA THR A 350 29.18 6.47 24.55
C THR A 350 29.59 6.12 23.10
N GLY A 351 29.46 7.09 22.16
CA GLY A 351 30.36 7.32 21.01
C GLY A 351 29.96 6.82 19.61
N ALA A 352 29.68 7.74 18.67
CA ALA A 352 29.04 7.53 17.34
C ALA A 352 29.86 8.02 16.13
N ALA A 353 29.45 7.65 14.90
CA ALA A 353 29.47 8.43 13.62
C ALA A 353 28.79 7.60 12.49
N THR A 354 27.52 7.78 12.08
CA THR A 354 26.80 8.74 11.17
C THR A 354 26.99 8.60 9.64
N VAL A 355 25.90 8.21 8.94
CA VAL A 355 25.58 8.48 7.52
C VAL A 355 24.13 9.00 7.47
N GLN A 356 23.88 10.08 6.72
CA GLN A 356 22.65 10.89 6.76
C GLN A 356 21.49 10.28 5.95
N ALA A 357 20.32 10.16 6.58
CA ALA A 357 19.02 9.97 5.95
C ALA A 357 18.11 11.15 6.33
N HIS A 358 17.36 11.70 5.37
CA HIS A 358 16.49 12.85 5.59
C HIS A 358 15.25 12.45 6.41
N SER A 359 15.14 12.99 7.62
CA SER A 359 14.08 12.67 8.59
C SER A 359 12.78 13.41 8.27
N PHE A 360 11.75 12.68 7.85
CA PHE A 360 10.43 13.21 7.53
C PHE A 360 9.53 13.44 8.78
N LEU A 361 9.95 13.08 10.00
CA LEU A 361 9.11 13.21 11.21
C LEU A 361 9.92 13.56 12.49
N PRO A 362 9.45 14.51 13.34
CA PRO A 362 9.90 14.63 14.73
C PRO A 362 9.26 13.52 15.58
N GLY A 363 10.08 12.78 16.33
CA GLY A 363 9.62 11.70 17.23
C GLY A 363 10.06 10.29 16.83
N VAL A 364 10.65 10.11 15.64
CA VAL A 364 11.30 8.86 15.22
C VAL A 364 12.80 8.99 15.46
N THR A 365 13.37 8.12 16.30
CA THR A 365 14.82 8.09 16.49
C THR A 365 15.39 7.02 15.56
N PRO A 366 16.22 7.36 14.55
CA PRO A 366 16.90 6.35 13.76
C PRO A 366 17.93 5.63 14.65
N GLN A 367 17.78 4.32 14.84
CA GLN A 367 18.86 3.49 15.39
C GLN A 367 19.84 3.13 14.28
N ALA A 368 20.98 3.82 14.24
CA ALA A 368 22.11 3.38 13.44
C ALA A 368 22.67 2.06 14.00
N LYS A 369 22.60 0.96 13.24
CA LYS A 369 23.34 -0.28 13.54
C LYS A 369 24.82 -0.07 13.22
N SER A 370 25.68 -0.33 14.20
CA SER A 370 27.13 -0.45 14.02
C SER A 370 27.48 -1.90 13.66
N VAL A 371 28.11 -2.12 12.51
CA VAL A 371 28.63 -3.44 12.10
C VAL A 371 30.05 -3.58 12.66
N VAL A 372 30.25 -4.49 13.61
CA VAL A 372 31.59 -4.89 14.05
C VAL A 372 32.10 -5.96 13.08
N ALA A 373 33.11 -5.61 12.27
CA ALA A 373 33.87 -6.59 11.51
C ALA A 373 34.95 -7.25 12.41
N PRO A 374 35.21 -8.57 12.30
CA PRO A 374 36.24 -9.21 13.09
C PRO A 374 37.65 -8.79 12.63
N ASN A 375 38.50 -8.53 13.63
CA ASN A 375 39.91 -8.14 13.51
C ASN A 375 40.69 -9.00 12.50
N ARG A 376 41.36 -8.34 11.55
CA ARG A 376 42.54 -8.87 10.87
C ARG A 376 43.68 -7.89 11.06
N THR A 377 44.71 -8.35 11.75
CA THR A 377 46.02 -7.69 11.89
C THR A 377 46.62 -7.46 10.52
N ASP A 378 46.93 -6.21 10.16
CA ASP A 378 48.01 -5.83 9.25
C ASP A 378 48.45 -4.38 9.50
N THR A 379 49.75 -4.16 9.43
CA THR A 379 50.49 -2.93 9.79
C THR A 379 50.23 -1.78 8.80
N PRO A 380 50.29 -0.49 9.19
CA PRO A 380 49.85 0.61 8.32
C PRO A 380 50.89 0.95 7.24
N THR A 381 50.47 0.95 5.97
CA THR A 381 51.20 1.58 4.86
C THR A 381 50.57 2.95 4.58
N ALA A 382 51.41 3.98 4.40
CA ALA A 382 51.00 5.37 4.20
C ALA A 382 50.14 5.59 2.94
N PRO A 383 49.21 6.57 2.92
CA PRO A 383 48.35 6.83 1.77
C PRO A 383 49.10 7.54 0.61
N PRO A 384 48.74 7.27 -0.66
CA PRO A 384 49.28 7.96 -1.83
C PRO A 384 48.73 9.39 -1.97
N LYS A 385 49.60 10.29 -2.46
CA LYS A 385 49.34 11.70 -2.78
C LYS A 385 48.17 11.88 -3.75
N ALA A 386 47.26 12.81 -3.45
CA ALA A 386 46.26 13.33 -4.38
C ALA A 386 46.92 14.22 -5.48
N PRO A 387 46.35 14.27 -6.71
CA PRO A 387 46.81 15.16 -7.78
C PRO A 387 46.47 16.64 -7.50
N PRO A 388 47.26 17.61 -8.03
CA PRO A 388 47.08 19.03 -7.73
C PRO A 388 45.85 19.64 -8.43
N ALA A 389 45.24 20.62 -7.78
CA ALA A 389 44.10 21.40 -8.27
C ALA A 389 44.49 22.32 -9.46
N PRO A 390 43.56 22.63 -10.38
CA PRO A 390 43.81 23.56 -11.48
C PRO A 390 43.86 25.01 -10.99
N GLU A 391 44.85 25.75 -11.51
CA GLU A 391 45.12 27.15 -11.23
C GLU A 391 43.98 28.08 -11.69
N GLN A 392 43.70 29.09 -10.87
CA GLN A 392 42.88 30.24 -11.25
C GLN A 392 43.60 31.07 -12.31
N SER A 393 43.01 31.20 -13.51
CA SER A 393 43.35 32.29 -14.42
C SER A 393 42.29 33.39 -14.33
N ASN A 394 42.66 34.53 -13.77
CA ASN A 394 42.03 35.80 -14.12
C ASN A 394 42.57 36.20 -15.49
N ASP A 395 41.71 36.32 -16.50
CA ASP A 395 41.92 37.38 -17.47
C ASP A 395 40.61 37.91 -18.09
N THR A 396 40.69 39.21 -18.32
CA THR A 396 39.73 40.23 -18.69
C THR A 396 39.31 40.14 -20.16
N GLY A 397 38.04 40.39 -20.51
CA GLY A 397 37.65 40.54 -21.92
C GLY A 397 36.20 40.95 -22.14
N MET A 398 36.00 42.15 -22.70
CA MET A 398 34.73 42.82 -22.98
C MET A 398 34.05 42.39 -24.30
N GLY A 399 32.71 42.55 -24.35
CA GLY A 399 31.89 42.79 -25.56
C GLY A 399 31.55 41.54 -26.37
N VAL A 400 30.31 41.31 -26.84
CA VAL A 400 29.14 42.16 -27.17
C VAL A 400 27.90 41.32 -26.93
#